data_AF-A0A2T4VRC6-F1
#
_entry.id   AF-A0A2T4VRC6-F1
#
_cell.length_a   1.000
_cell.length_b   1.000
_cell.length_c   1.000
_cell.angle_alpha   90.00
_cell.angle_beta   90.00
_cell.angle_gamma   90.00
#
_symmetry.space_group_name_H-M   'P 1'
#
loop_
_entity.id
_entity.type
_entity.pdbx_description
1 polymer ?
#
loop_
_entity_poly.entity_id
_entity_poly.type
_entity_poly.pdbx_seq_one_letter_code
_entity_poly.pdbx_strand_id
1 'polypeptide(L)'
;MEHIRRKVEAGEPLRDTELDTLRSAARDTPGPTLRLAVAHALVNAGAERDALHLLESLRRDFPQDVQVRLGLARALLGLERPGDAEAVLREALVLNPGDPEALKVLAVLALRRGEHGRARAYVAEVLEKDPFDSEAQLVQAELESADVPPPPAPRVQALRSEFSATLLAALHRAGVACRRQGKDLLVKLASGEVGRVDVASLYAAYRDGAEELSAYVAGLVAQLGGLSVLDGEARSLETRVRPVLRPAGFSAQAVGALHRPGPAGLEVFYVLEDPEFVHYLPEASLAPAGLSVEAVDARAWRNLEAQPAPVRPVVLDEGQVVLAETLSGLWAVAGGDGYDAARVLTAEQQRRLVLHTGTGPLRIHLGRREFALVCRESDAPSCESLSRLGTAPDGIAGLFRLSGEGLERL
;
A
#
# COMPACT_ATOMS: atom_id res chain seq x y z
N MET A 1 22.10 4.18 58.52
CA MET A 1 21.13 3.10 58.20
C MET A 1 20.21 3.46 57.05
N GLU A 2 19.47 4.57 57.10
CA GLU A 2 18.51 4.92 56.06
C GLU A 2 19.11 5.07 54.65
N HIS A 3 20.29 5.69 54.55
CA HIS A 3 21.03 5.79 53.28
C HIS A 3 21.41 4.41 52.70
N ILE A 4 21.85 3.48 53.55
CA ILE A 4 22.23 2.12 53.13
C ILE A 4 21.00 1.37 52.61
N ARG A 5 19.86 1.51 53.27
CA ARG A 5 18.60 0.88 52.84
C ARG A 5 18.12 1.41 51.49
N ARG A 6 18.17 2.72 51.27
CA ARG A 6 17.83 3.32 49.97
C ARG A 6 18.72 2.81 48.84
N LYS A 7 20.03 2.62 49.08
CA LYS A 7 20.92 2.00 48.08
C LYS A 7 20.49 0.58 47.74
N VAL A 8 20.13 -0.22 48.75
CA VAL A 8 19.64 -1.59 48.54
C VAL A 8 18.33 -1.61 47.74
N GLU A 9 17.39 -0.73 48.07
CA GLU A 9 16.11 -0.59 47.35
C GLU A 9 16.30 -0.12 45.90
N ALA A 10 17.32 0.71 45.63
CA ALA A 10 17.68 1.14 44.28
C ALA A 10 18.43 0.08 43.46
N GLY A 11 18.69 -1.10 44.03
CA GLY A 11 19.44 -2.16 43.33
C GLY A 11 20.96 -1.95 43.32
N GLU A 12 21.48 -0.98 44.08
CA GLU A 12 22.92 -0.68 44.08
C GLU A 12 23.69 -1.70 44.95
N PRO A 13 24.90 -2.13 44.52
CA PRO A 13 25.77 -2.92 45.36
C PRO A 13 26.29 -2.09 46.54
N LEU A 14 26.33 -2.71 47.71
CA LEU A 14 26.92 -2.10 48.91
C LEU A 14 28.42 -2.33 48.95
N ARG A 15 29.15 -1.37 49.51
CA ARG A 15 30.56 -1.59 49.90
C ARG A 15 30.61 -2.56 51.09
N ASP A 16 31.70 -3.29 51.25
CA ASP A 16 31.86 -4.26 52.36
C ASP A 16 31.56 -3.65 53.73
N THR A 17 32.03 -2.43 53.99
CA THR A 17 31.77 -1.70 55.24
C THR A 17 30.30 -1.34 55.44
N GLU A 18 29.56 -1.05 54.36
CA GLU A 18 28.12 -0.77 54.39
C GLU A 18 27.33 -2.05 54.64
N LEU A 19 27.73 -3.16 54.00
CA LEU A 19 27.14 -4.48 54.20
C LEU A 19 27.35 -4.99 55.62
N ASP A 20 28.55 -4.82 56.19
CA ASP A 20 28.85 -5.21 57.56
C ASP A 20 28.06 -4.38 58.58
N THR A 21 27.91 -3.08 58.32
CA THR A 21 27.04 -2.20 59.13
C THR A 21 25.60 -2.70 59.11
N LEU A 22 25.09 -3.08 57.93
CA LEU A 22 23.73 -3.61 57.77
C LEU A 22 23.56 -4.97 58.46
N ARG A 23 24.55 -5.86 58.34
CA ARG A 23 24.57 -7.17 59.04
C ARG A 23 24.59 -7.02 60.55
N SER A 24 25.36 -6.08 61.09
CA SER A 24 25.37 -5.83 62.54
C SER A 24 24.02 -5.35 63.02
N ALA A 25 23.44 -4.35 62.35
CA ALA A 25 22.12 -3.84 62.72
C ALA A 25 21.03 -4.92 62.62
N ALA A 26 21.11 -5.81 61.63
CA ALA A 26 20.20 -6.94 61.46
C ALA A 26 20.33 -8.01 62.55
N ARG A 27 21.48 -8.15 63.22
CA ARG A 27 21.65 -9.03 64.40
C ARG A 27 21.02 -8.44 65.65
N ASP A 28 21.14 -7.12 65.81
CA ASP A 28 20.68 -6.41 67.01
C ASP A 28 19.19 -6.07 66.98
N THR A 29 18.55 -6.18 65.80
CA THR A 29 17.13 -5.86 65.61
C THR A 29 16.32 -7.12 65.31
N PRO A 30 15.35 -7.51 66.17
CA PRO A 30 14.48 -8.64 65.89
C PRO A 30 13.54 -8.36 64.71
N GLY A 31 13.11 -9.42 64.03
CA GLY A 31 12.18 -9.36 62.89
C GLY A 31 12.84 -9.59 61.53
N PRO A 32 12.03 -9.57 60.45
CA PRO A 32 12.50 -9.91 59.10
C PRO A 32 13.08 -8.70 58.34
N THR A 33 12.67 -7.47 58.64
CA THR A 33 12.93 -6.29 57.81
C THR A 33 14.42 -6.02 57.51
N LEU A 34 15.27 -5.93 58.53
CA LEU A 34 16.70 -5.68 58.31
C LEU A 34 17.43 -6.90 57.75
N ARG A 35 16.99 -8.11 58.10
CA ARG A 35 17.53 -9.35 57.53
C ARG A 35 17.15 -9.50 56.05
N LEU A 36 15.97 -9.04 55.65
CA LEU A 36 15.57 -8.94 54.25
C LEU A 36 16.40 -7.92 53.49
N ALA A 37 16.70 -6.76 54.09
CA ALA A 37 17.61 -5.79 53.48
C ALA A 37 19.01 -6.38 53.27
N VAL A 38 19.53 -7.21 54.20
CA VAL A 38 20.78 -7.96 53.98
C VAL A 38 20.64 -8.93 52.81
N ALA A 39 19.55 -9.69 52.74
CA ALA A 39 19.32 -10.62 51.63
C ALA A 39 19.24 -9.92 50.27
N HIS A 40 18.53 -8.80 50.18
CA HIS A 40 18.45 -7.99 48.95
C HIS A 40 19.83 -7.41 48.58
N ALA A 41 20.62 -6.94 49.56
CA ALA A 41 21.98 -6.48 49.29
C ALA A 41 22.87 -7.60 48.73
N LEU A 42 22.71 -8.84 49.20
CA LEU A 42 23.42 -10.01 48.67
C LEU A 42 22.98 -10.35 47.25
N VAL A 43 21.68 -10.26 46.94
CA VAL A 43 21.17 -10.42 45.57
C VAL A 43 21.74 -9.35 44.64
N ASN A 44 21.72 -8.07 45.04
CA ASN A 44 22.29 -6.97 44.23
C ASN A 44 23.79 -7.13 43.98
N ALA A 45 24.50 -7.81 44.89
CA ALA A 45 25.93 -8.09 44.79
C ALA A 45 26.26 -9.36 43.98
N GLY A 46 25.26 -10.08 43.44
CA GLY A 46 25.48 -11.35 42.74
C GLY A 46 25.89 -12.51 43.67
N ALA A 47 25.56 -12.40 44.96
CA ALA A 47 25.82 -13.41 45.98
C ALA A 47 24.53 -14.19 46.30
N GLU A 48 23.84 -14.71 45.28
CA GLU A 48 22.49 -15.27 45.42
C GLU A 48 22.46 -16.56 46.25
N ARG A 49 23.56 -17.31 46.32
CA ARG A 49 23.66 -18.50 47.19
C ARG A 49 23.62 -18.12 48.68
N ASP A 50 24.33 -17.06 49.06
CA ASP A 50 24.33 -16.56 50.43
C ASP A 50 22.97 -15.94 50.77
N ALA A 51 22.38 -15.21 49.81
CA ALA A 51 21.03 -14.68 49.93
C ALA A 51 20.01 -15.81 50.14
N LEU A 52 20.09 -16.88 49.33
CA LEU A 52 19.19 -18.03 49.40
C LEU A 52 19.21 -18.68 50.79
N HIS A 53 20.40 -18.94 51.34
CA HIS A 53 20.51 -19.52 52.69
C HIS A 53 19.86 -18.64 53.76
N LEU A 54 20.06 -17.32 53.69
CA LEU A 54 19.44 -16.37 54.62
C LEU A 54 17.91 -16.32 54.45
N LEU A 55 17.44 -16.30 53.21
CA LEU A 55 16.01 -16.24 52.87
C LEU A 55 15.27 -17.53 53.24
N GLU A 56 15.91 -18.70 53.15
CA GLU A 56 15.36 -19.95 53.64
C GLU A 56 15.21 -19.97 55.15
N SER A 57 16.18 -19.43 55.89
CA SER A 57 16.06 -19.24 57.34
C SER A 57 14.92 -18.28 57.67
N LEU A 58 14.83 -17.15 56.96
CA LEU A 58 13.76 -16.18 57.16
C LEU A 58 12.37 -16.76 56.86
N ARG A 59 12.25 -17.61 55.83
CA ARG A 59 10.98 -18.26 55.51
C ARG A 59 10.51 -19.20 56.61
N ARG A 60 11.45 -19.86 57.32
CA ARG A 60 11.13 -20.72 58.48
C ARG A 60 10.72 -19.88 59.69
N ASP A 61 11.44 -18.80 59.96
CA ASP A 61 11.17 -17.92 61.10
C ASP A 61 9.90 -17.09 60.92
N PHE A 62 9.58 -16.70 59.68
CA PHE A 62 8.44 -15.84 59.31
C PHE A 62 7.62 -16.44 58.16
N PRO A 63 6.90 -17.54 58.41
CA PRO A 63 6.17 -18.26 57.36
C PRO A 63 4.98 -17.48 56.79
N GLN A 64 4.57 -16.36 57.36
CA GLN A 64 3.46 -15.53 56.88
C GLN A 64 3.92 -14.22 56.22
N ASP A 65 5.24 -14.02 56.10
CA ASP A 65 5.78 -12.80 55.50
C ASP A 65 5.88 -12.96 53.97
N VAL A 66 5.19 -12.07 53.24
CA VAL A 66 5.15 -12.06 51.77
C VAL A 66 6.47 -11.55 51.19
N GLN A 67 7.09 -10.55 51.83
CA GLN A 67 8.35 -9.96 51.39
C GLN A 67 9.51 -10.95 51.49
N VAL A 68 9.48 -11.84 52.49
CA VAL A 68 10.41 -12.98 52.57
C VAL A 68 10.29 -13.91 51.36
N ARG A 69 9.07 -14.22 50.92
CA ARG A 69 8.85 -15.07 49.73
C ARG A 69 9.28 -14.39 48.45
N LEU A 70 9.01 -13.10 48.31
CA LEU A 70 9.46 -12.30 47.16
C LEU A 70 10.98 -12.25 47.06
N GLY A 71 11.66 -12.00 48.18
CA GLY A 71 13.12 -12.07 48.26
C GLY A 71 13.65 -13.46 47.87
N LEU A 72 13.04 -14.53 48.38
CA LEU A 72 13.39 -15.91 48.04
C LEU A 72 13.22 -16.20 46.54
N ALA A 73 12.11 -15.78 45.96
CA ALA A 73 11.87 -15.92 44.52
C ALA A 73 12.93 -15.19 43.70
N ARG A 74 13.31 -13.96 44.06
CA ARG A 74 14.37 -13.20 43.40
C ARG A 74 15.73 -13.88 43.46
N ALA A 75 16.12 -14.40 44.62
CA ALA A 75 17.36 -15.16 44.76
C ALA A 75 17.35 -16.44 43.90
N LEU A 76 16.22 -17.14 43.85
CA LEU A 76 16.06 -18.32 42.97
C LEU A 76 16.13 -17.95 41.49
N LEU A 77 15.64 -16.78 41.08
CA LEU A 77 15.76 -16.30 39.70
C LEU A 77 17.20 -15.98 39.33
N GLY A 78 17.98 -15.33 40.20
CA GLY A 78 19.40 -15.09 39.96
C GLY A 78 20.23 -16.38 39.92
N LEU A 79 19.78 -17.44 40.58
CA LEU A 79 20.36 -18.78 40.49
C LEU A 79 19.87 -19.61 39.28
N GLU A 80 19.16 -18.99 38.34
CA GLU A 80 18.59 -19.65 37.17
C GLU A 80 17.65 -20.82 37.52
N ARG A 81 16.91 -20.71 38.64
CA ARG A 81 15.89 -21.68 39.10
C ARG A 81 14.47 -21.12 38.97
N PRO A 82 13.99 -20.81 37.76
CA PRO A 82 12.70 -20.14 37.55
C PRO A 82 11.49 -20.99 37.95
N GLY A 83 11.61 -22.33 37.95
CA GLY A 83 10.53 -23.23 38.39
C GLY A 83 10.27 -23.11 39.89
N ASP A 84 11.34 -23.14 40.69
CA ASP A 84 11.25 -22.99 42.14
C ASP A 84 10.78 -21.58 42.52
N ALA A 85 11.27 -20.56 41.80
CA ALA A 85 10.82 -19.19 41.99
C ALA A 85 9.31 -19.02 41.76
N GLU A 86 8.77 -19.62 40.69
CA GLU A 86 7.33 -19.57 40.43
C GLU A 86 6.51 -20.25 41.53
N ALA A 87 6.97 -21.38 42.07
CA ALA A 87 6.30 -22.05 43.18
C ALA A 87 6.23 -21.14 44.42
N VAL A 88 7.33 -20.49 44.77
CA VAL A 88 7.41 -19.55 45.89
C VAL A 88 6.53 -18.31 45.66
N LEU A 89 6.47 -17.79 44.44
CA LEU A 89 5.60 -16.65 44.08
C LEU A 89 4.11 -17.00 44.18
N ARG A 90 3.72 -18.23 43.80
CA ARG A 90 2.34 -18.70 44.00
C ARG A 90 2.00 -18.82 45.48
N GLU A 91 2.93 -19.29 46.32
CA GLU A 91 2.73 -19.25 47.79
C GLU A 91 2.58 -17.81 48.31
N ALA A 92 3.33 -16.85 47.75
CA ALA A 92 3.19 -15.44 48.11
C ALA A 92 1.79 -14.91 47.75
N LEU A 93 1.25 -15.27 46.60
CA LEU A 93 -0.12 -14.94 46.20
C LEU A 93 -1.19 -15.65 47.05
N VAL A 94 -0.93 -16.85 47.58
CA VAL A 94 -1.87 -17.46 48.55
C VAL A 94 -2.02 -16.60 49.81
N LEU A 95 -0.93 -15.96 50.25
CA LEU A 95 -0.96 -15.07 51.41
C LEU A 95 -1.50 -13.67 51.10
N ASN A 96 -1.18 -13.15 49.92
CA ASN A 96 -1.66 -11.87 49.43
C ASN A 96 -2.05 -11.98 47.95
N PRO A 97 -3.33 -12.31 47.64
CA PRO A 97 -3.80 -12.65 46.30
C PRO A 97 -3.59 -11.62 45.19
N GLY A 98 -3.30 -10.36 45.52
CA GLY A 98 -2.96 -9.38 44.50
C GLY A 98 -1.80 -8.51 44.93
N ASP A 99 -0.79 -9.13 45.53
CA ASP A 99 0.50 -8.51 45.73
C ASP A 99 1.08 -8.09 44.37
N PRO A 100 1.26 -6.79 44.10
CA PRO A 100 1.66 -6.31 42.77
C PRO A 100 3.07 -6.77 42.42
N GLU A 101 3.96 -6.93 43.42
CA GLU A 101 5.34 -7.36 43.20
C GLU A 101 5.39 -8.84 42.80
N ALA A 102 4.59 -9.70 43.44
CA ALA A 102 4.46 -11.10 43.06
C ALA A 102 3.89 -11.26 41.63
N LEU A 103 2.83 -10.52 41.31
CA LEU A 103 2.19 -10.55 40.00
C LEU A 103 3.14 -10.08 38.89
N LYS A 104 3.91 -9.00 39.10
CA LYS A 104 4.90 -8.52 38.13
C LYS A 104 6.00 -9.54 37.86
N VAL A 105 6.55 -10.16 38.90
CA VAL A 105 7.60 -11.18 38.72
C VAL A 105 7.03 -12.41 38.00
N LEU A 106 5.80 -12.83 38.30
CA LEU A 106 5.12 -13.90 37.58
C LEU A 106 4.83 -13.55 36.11
N ALA A 107 4.47 -12.30 35.82
CA ALA A 107 4.26 -11.82 34.46
C ALA A 107 5.54 -11.90 33.63
N VAL A 108 6.67 -11.43 34.17
CA VAL A 108 7.98 -11.52 33.52
C VAL A 108 8.41 -12.98 33.32
N LEU A 109 8.16 -13.85 34.30
CA LEU A 109 8.45 -15.28 34.17
C LEU A 109 7.61 -15.95 33.08
N ALA A 110 6.31 -15.63 33.01
CA ALA A 110 5.41 -16.13 31.99
C ALA A 110 5.82 -15.63 30.59
N LEU A 111 6.20 -14.36 30.45
CA LEU A 111 6.75 -13.80 29.20
C LEU A 111 7.99 -14.56 28.72
N ARG A 112 8.97 -14.78 29.60
CA ARG A 112 10.21 -15.50 29.26
C ARG A 112 9.97 -16.95 28.81
N ARG A 113 8.82 -17.53 29.17
CA ARG A 113 8.40 -18.88 28.77
C ARG A 113 7.47 -18.90 27.55
N GLY A 114 7.16 -17.74 26.97
CA GLY A 114 6.19 -17.62 25.88
C GLY A 114 4.73 -17.82 26.31
N GLU A 115 4.45 -17.81 27.61
CA GLU A 115 3.11 -17.98 28.18
C GLU A 115 2.34 -16.64 28.17
N HIS A 116 2.17 -16.04 26.98
CA HIS A 116 1.66 -14.67 26.82
C HIS A 116 0.28 -14.46 27.47
N GLY A 117 -0.59 -15.47 27.43
CA GLY A 117 -1.92 -15.40 28.06
C GLY A 117 -1.85 -15.26 29.59
N ARG A 118 -0.94 -15.99 30.25
CA ARG A 118 -0.74 -15.89 31.71
C ARG A 118 -0.07 -14.57 32.07
N ALA A 119 0.93 -14.15 31.29
CA ALA A 119 1.58 -12.86 31.48
C ALA A 119 0.58 -11.70 31.39
N ARG A 120 -0.33 -11.73 30.40
CA ARG A 120 -1.37 -10.71 30.21
C ARG A 120 -2.34 -10.65 31.40
N ALA A 121 -2.76 -11.80 31.93
CA ALA A 121 -3.61 -11.86 33.11
C ALA A 121 -2.94 -11.20 34.33
N TYR A 122 -1.69 -11.57 34.61
CA TYR A 122 -0.95 -11.00 35.75
C TYR A 122 -0.71 -9.50 35.61
N VAL A 123 -0.36 -9.01 34.42
CA VAL A 123 -0.18 -7.57 34.17
C VAL A 123 -1.50 -6.80 34.33
N ALA A 124 -2.60 -7.36 33.83
CA ALA A 124 -3.92 -6.73 33.96
C ALA A 124 -4.32 -6.52 35.43
N GLU A 125 -4.07 -7.52 36.30
CA GLU A 125 -4.34 -7.40 37.74
C GLU A 125 -3.49 -6.32 38.43
N VAL A 126 -2.24 -6.11 37.98
CA VAL A 126 -1.38 -5.04 38.51
C VAL A 126 -1.89 -3.68 38.07
N LEU A 127 -2.19 -3.52 36.78
CA LEU A 127 -2.64 -2.25 36.19
C LEU A 127 -4.06 -1.86 36.61
N GLU A 128 -4.90 -2.82 37.00
CA GLU A 128 -6.20 -2.53 37.61
C GLU A 128 -6.04 -1.79 38.94
N LYS A 129 -4.98 -2.09 39.71
CA LYS A 129 -4.69 -1.45 41.00
C LYS A 129 -3.89 -0.18 40.86
N ASP A 130 -2.88 -0.21 39.99
CA ASP A 130 -2.05 0.95 39.67
C ASP A 130 -1.85 1.05 38.15
N PRO A 131 -2.68 1.85 37.46
CA PRO A 131 -2.55 2.08 36.03
C PRO A 131 -1.23 2.72 35.60
N PHE A 132 -0.43 3.25 36.53
CA PHE A 132 0.83 3.94 36.28
C PHE A 132 2.07 3.14 36.71
N ASP A 133 1.92 1.86 37.09
CA ASP A 133 3.07 1.01 37.41
C ASP A 133 3.95 0.83 36.15
N SER A 134 5.13 1.46 36.17
CA SER A 134 6.03 1.51 35.03
C SER A 134 6.54 0.13 34.60
N GLU A 135 6.71 -0.81 35.54
CA GLU A 135 7.19 -2.16 35.20
C GLU A 135 6.08 -2.96 34.52
N ALA A 136 4.85 -2.86 35.04
CA ALA A 136 3.68 -3.51 34.43
C ALA A 136 3.37 -2.94 33.04
N GLN A 137 3.49 -1.62 32.83
CA GLN A 137 3.35 -1.00 31.52
C GLN A 137 4.41 -1.47 30.51
N LEU A 138 5.67 -1.67 30.95
CA LEU A 138 6.72 -2.21 30.09
C LEU A 138 6.41 -3.65 29.65
N VAL A 139 5.98 -4.50 30.60
CA VAL A 139 5.56 -5.88 30.31
C VAL A 139 4.33 -5.90 29.41
N GLN A 140 3.37 -4.98 29.59
CA GLN A 140 2.23 -4.81 28.68
C GLN A 140 2.68 -4.43 27.27
N ALA A 141 3.56 -3.44 27.13
CA ALA A 141 4.09 -3.01 25.84
C ALA A 141 4.85 -4.14 25.13
N GLU A 142 5.60 -4.96 25.87
CA GLU A 142 6.25 -6.16 25.34
C GLU A 142 5.22 -7.19 24.84
N LEU A 143 4.16 -7.45 25.61
CA LEU A 143 3.05 -8.32 25.22
C LEU A 143 2.30 -7.82 23.99
N GLU A 144 2.05 -6.51 23.89
CA GLU A 144 1.39 -5.87 22.75
C GLU A 144 2.29 -5.91 21.52
N SER A 145 3.60 -5.70 21.68
CA SER A 145 4.57 -5.84 20.60
C SER A 145 4.69 -7.28 20.08
N ALA A 146 4.43 -8.27 20.93
CA ALA A 146 4.38 -9.68 20.57
C ALA A 146 3.03 -10.08 19.92
N ASP A 147 1.95 -9.36 20.21
CA ASP A 147 0.62 -9.51 19.59
C ASP A 147 0.49 -8.73 18.26
N VAL A 148 1.35 -7.74 18.01
CA VAL A 148 1.54 -7.19 16.67
C VAL A 148 2.14 -8.32 15.83
N PRO A 149 1.43 -8.86 14.82
CA PRO A 149 2.01 -9.86 13.95
C PRO A 149 3.32 -9.29 13.41
N PRO A 150 4.44 -10.04 13.43
CA PRO A 150 5.72 -9.51 12.98
C PRO A 150 5.50 -8.89 11.61
N PRO A 151 5.96 -7.64 11.36
CA PRO A 151 5.95 -7.12 10.01
C PRO A 151 6.64 -8.20 9.15
N PRO A 152 6.04 -8.60 8.02
CA PRO A 152 6.61 -9.66 7.20
C PRO A 152 8.09 -9.32 7.00
N ALA A 153 8.97 -10.30 7.26
CA ALA A 153 10.42 -10.14 7.12
C ALA A 153 10.69 -9.33 5.84
N PRO A 154 11.63 -8.36 5.84
CA PRO A 154 11.90 -7.59 4.64
C PRO A 154 12.20 -8.60 3.54
N ARG A 155 11.22 -8.80 2.64
CA ARG A 155 11.41 -9.57 1.43
C ARG A 155 12.59 -8.85 0.80
N VAL A 156 13.71 -9.55 0.59
CA VAL A 156 14.71 -9.09 -0.38
C VAL A 156 13.97 -9.18 -1.72
N GLN A 157 13.16 -8.17 -1.96
CA GLN A 157 12.22 -8.10 -3.04
C GLN A 157 13.09 -7.65 -4.20
N ALA A 158 13.33 -8.57 -5.13
CA ALA A 158 14.14 -8.32 -6.31
C ALA A 158 13.73 -6.96 -6.88
N LEU A 159 14.67 -6.05 -7.08
CA LEU A 159 14.34 -4.72 -7.58
C LEU A 159 13.55 -4.89 -8.88
N ARG A 160 12.61 -3.98 -9.18
CA ARG A 160 11.80 -4.06 -10.42
C ARG A 160 12.69 -4.26 -11.67
N SER A 161 13.90 -3.70 -11.66
CA SER A 161 14.93 -3.90 -12.69
C SER A 161 15.39 -5.36 -12.82
N GLU A 162 15.71 -6.01 -11.71
CA GLU A 162 16.15 -7.41 -11.66
C GLU A 162 15.02 -8.37 -12.03
N PHE A 163 13.82 -8.12 -11.52
CA PHE A 163 12.61 -8.85 -11.91
C PHE A 163 12.39 -8.77 -13.42
N SER A 164 12.43 -7.55 -13.99
CA SER A 164 12.23 -7.32 -15.42
C SER A 164 13.29 -8.04 -16.27
N ALA A 165 14.56 -7.97 -15.84
CA ALA A 165 15.68 -8.62 -16.53
C ALA A 165 15.55 -10.14 -16.50
N THR A 166 15.16 -10.70 -15.35
CA THR A 166 14.95 -12.14 -15.18
C THR A 166 13.77 -12.64 -15.99
N LEU A 167 12.66 -11.91 -16.02
CA LEU A 167 11.49 -12.20 -16.84
C LEU A 167 11.84 -12.23 -18.34
N LEU A 168 12.53 -11.20 -18.84
CA LEU A 168 13.00 -11.15 -20.23
C LEU A 168 13.92 -12.33 -20.57
N ALA A 169 14.88 -12.64 -19.69
CA ALA A 169 15.78 -13.78 -19.90
C ALA A 169 15.02 -15.11 -19.92
N ALA A 170 14.01 -15.27 -19.06
CA ALA A 170 13.17 -16.46 -19.03
C ALA A 170 12.34 -16.62 -20.31
N LEU A 171 11.73 -15.54 -20.81
CA LEU A 171 10.96 -15.55 -22.05
C LEU A 171 11.84 -15.84 -23.28
N HIS A 172 13.04 -15.26 -23.36
CA HIS A 172 13.99 -15.59 -24.42
C HIS A 172 14.44 -17.05 -24.38
N ARG A 173 14.72 -17.61 -23.19
CA ARG A 173 15.02 -19.04 -23.03
C ARG A 173 13.86 -19.93 -23.46
N ALA A 174 12.63 -19.48 -23.26
CA ALA A 174 11.42 -20.16 -23.73
C ALA A 174 11.15 -19.96 -25.24
N GLY A 175 12.00 -19.24 -25.97
CA GLY A 175 11.85 -18.99 -27.41
C GLY A 175 10.74 -17.98 -27.75
N VAL A 176 10.24 -17.22 -26.76
CA VAL A 176 9.21 -16.22 -26.97
C VAL A 176 9.84 -14.94 -27.53
N ALA A 177 9.38 -14.49 -28.69
CA ALA A 177 9.84 -13.23 -29.26
C ALA A 177 9.23 -12.05 -28.50
N CYS A 178 10.02 -11.39 -27.66
CA CYS A 178 9.57 -10.26 -26.85
C CYS A 178 10.59 -9.12 -26.82
N ARG A 179 10.13 -7.88 -26.59
CA ARG A 179 11.01 -6.72 -26.37
C ARG A 179 10.39 -5.75 -25.36
N ARG A 180 11.23 -5.06 -24.60
CA ARG A 180 10.78 -4.01 -23.69
C ARG A 180 10.60 -2.69 -24.44
N GLN A 181 9.49 -2.01 -24.20
CA GLN A 181 9.20 -0.67 -24.72
C GLN A 181 8.67 0.20 -23.57
N GLY A 182 9.53 1.02 -22.99
CA GLY A 182 9.17 1.86 -21.83
C GLY A 182 8.76 1.04 -20.61
N LYS A 183 7.51 1.24 -20.15
CA LYS A 183 6.93 0.52 -19.01
C LYS A 183 6.41 -0.88 -19.36
N ASP A 184 6.27 -1.17 -20.65
CA ASP A 184 5.62 -2.36 -21.16
C ASP A 184 6.60 -3.36 -21.78
N LEU A 185 6.19 -4.62 -21.76
CA LEU A 185 6.81 -5.74 -22.44
C LEU A 185 5.91 -6.13 -23.62
N LEU A 186 6.43 -5.98 -24.83
CA LEU A 186 5.78 -6.45 -26.04
C LEU A 186 6.13 -7.93 -26.25
N VAL A 187 5.12 -8.77 -26.43
CA VAL A 187 5.26 -10.22 -26.60
C VAL A 187 4.57 -10.62 -27.90
N LYS A 188 5.30 -11.25 -28.82
CA LYS A 188 4.74 -11.79 -30.05
C LYS A 188 4.02 -13.11 -29.73
N LEU A 189 2.74 -13.16 -30.03
CA LEU A 189 1.86 -14.29 -29.79
C LEU A 189 1.94 -15.28 -30.95
N ALA A 190 1.49 -16.52 -30.70
CA ALA A 190 1.43 -17.56 -31.72
C ALA A 190 0.49 -17.20 -32.89
N SER A 191 -0.51 -16.34 -32.64
CA SER A 191 -1.38 -15.75 -33.66
C SER A 191 -0.66 -14.77 -34.60
N GLY A 192 0.57 -14.36 -34.28
CA GLY A 192 1.33 -13.34 -34.98
C GLY A 192 1.12 -11.92 -34.45
N GLU A 193 0.16 -11.72 -33.55
CA GLU A 193 -0.14 -10.44 -32.89
C GLU A 193 0.92 -10.08 -31.84
N VAL A 194 0.94 -8.81 -31.43
CA VAL A 194 1.82 -8.32 -30.38
C VAL A 194 0.99 -7.96 -29.16
N GLY A 195 1.08 -8.79 -28.13
CA GLY A 195 0.52 -8.51 -26.81
C GLY A 195 1.38 -7.49 -26.06
N ARG A 196 0.74 -6.57 -25.34
CA ARG A 196 1.41 -5.60 -24.49
C ARG A 196 1.14 -5.93 -23.02
N VAL A 197 2.21 -6.14 -22.28
CA VAL A 197 2.16 -6.55 -20.87
C VAL A 197 2.76 -5.44 -20.03
N ASP A 198 1.99 -4.87 -19.09
CA ASP A 198 2.53 -3.88 -18.16
C ASP A 198 3.41 -4.55 -17.11
N VAL A 199 4.71 -4.26 -17.17
CA VAL A 199 5.70 -4.85 -16.26
C VAL A 199 5.54 -4.27 -14.85
N ALA A 200 4.91 -3.10 -14.68
CA ALA A 200 4.65 -2.55 -13.34
C ALA A 200 3.63 -3.40 -12.59
N SER A 201 2.51 -3.70 -13.24
CA SER A 201 1.42 -4.52 -12.68
C SER A 201 1.87 -5.96 -12.42
N LEU A 202 2.65 -6.55 -13.33
CA LEU A 202 3.20 -7.90 -13.14
C LEU A 202 4.21 -7.95 -11.97
N TYR A 203 4.98 -6.88 -11.78
CA TYR A 203 5.85 -6.73 -10.61
C TYR A 203 5.04 -6.48 -9.33
N ALA A 204 3.96 -5.71 -9.37
CA ALA A 204 3.07 -5.50 -8.22
C ALA A 204 2.44 -6.83 -7.75
N ALA A 205 1.91 -7.63 -8.68
CA ALA A 205 1.38 -8.96 -8.35
C ALA A 205 2.47 -9.89 -7.76
N TYR A 206 3.69 -9.84 -8.30
CA TYR A 206 4.85 -10.53 -7.71
C TYR A 206 5.18 -10.04 -6.28
N ARG A 207 5.00 -8.74 -6.02
CA ARG A 207 5.23 -8.17 -4.69
C ARG A 207 4.21 -8.66 -3.67
N ASP A 208 2.98 -8.86 -4.11
CA ASP A 208 1.86 -9.25 -3.26
C ASP A 208 1.99 -10.73 -2.86
N GLY A 209 2.30 -11.62 -3.80
CA GLY A 209 2.58 -13.01 -3.48
C GLY A 209 2.58 -13.95 -4.68
N ALA A 210 2.88 -15.23 -4.42
CA ALA A 210 2.92 -16.25 -5.46
C ALA A 210 1.51 -16.59 -5.99
N GLU A 211 0.49 -16.55 -5.13
CA GLU A 211 -0.91 -16.79 -5.52
C GLU A 211 -1.44 -15.64 -6.38
N GLU A 212 -1.18 -14.40 -5.98
CA GLU A 212 -1.56 -13.19 -6.70
C GLU A 212 -0.85 -13.10 -8.05
N LEU A 213 0.45 -13.40 -8.09
CA LEU A 213 1.19 -13.48 -9.34
C LEU A 213 0.63 -14.58 -10.26
N SER A 214 0.32 -15.76 -9.72
CA SER A 214 -0.25 -16.85 -10.52
C SER A 214 -1.62 -16.50 -11.08
N ALA A 215 -2.49 -15.87 -10.28
CA ALA A 215 -3.80 -15.40 -10.71
C ALA A 215 -3.67 -14.31 -11.80
N TYR A 216 -2.77 -13.35 -11.59
CA TYR A 216 -2.50 -12.29 -12.57
C TYR A 216 -1.94 -12.85 -13.88
N VAL A 217 -0.99 -13.78 -13.82
CA VAL A 217 -0.42 -14.43 -15.01
C VAL A 217 -1.48 -15.29 -15.72
N ALA A 218 -2.33 -16.00 -14.99
CA ALA A 218 -3.42 -16.76 -15.60
C ALA A 218 -4.42 -15.84 -16.33
N GLY A 219 -4.78 -14.71 -15.73
CA GLY A 219 -5.58 -13.66 -16.39
C GLY A 219 -4.90 -13.11 -17.63
N LEU A 220 -3.61 -12.80 -17.54
CA LEU A 220 -2.81 -12.32 -18.67
C LEU A 220 -2.73 -13.36 -19.80
N VAL A 221 -2.54 -14.64 -19.49
CA VAL A 221 -2.52 -15.72 -20.48
C VAL A 221 -3.90 -15.93 -21.10
N ALA A 222 -4.98 -15.83 -20.32
CA ALA A 222 -6.34 -15.88 -20.86
C ALA A 222 -6.63 -14.67 -21.77
N GLN A 223 -6.15 -13.48 -21.41
CA GLN A 223 -6.26 -12.27 -22.24
C GLN A 223 -5.43 -12.35 -23.53
N LEU A 224 -4.20 -12.85 -23.44
CA LEU A 224 -3.31 -13.03 -24.60
C LEU A 224 -3.69 -14.24 -25.46
N GLY A 225 -4.33 -15.26 -24.88
CA GLY A 225 -4.86 -16.44 -25.57
C GLY A 225 -6.30 -16.25 -26.08
N GLY A 226 -7.01 -15.26 -25.56
CA GLY A 226 -8.38 -14.88 -25.93
C GLY A 226 -8.47 -14.09 -27.24
N LEU A 227 -7.39 -14.05 -28.03
CA LEU A 227 -7.39 -13.53 -29.40
C LEU A 227 -8.10 -14.46 -30.40
N SER A 228 -9.24 -15.00 -29.98
CA SER A 228 -10.39 -15.24 -30.83
C SER A 228 -11.40 -14.14 -30.52
N VAL A 229 -11.11 -12.89 -30.92
CA VAL A 229 -11.97 -11.72 -30.64
C VAL A 229 -13.32 -11.82 -31.38
N LEU A 230 -13.57 -12.88 -32.16
CA LEU A 230 -14.74 -12.99 -33.03
C LEU A 230 -15.42 -14.37 -33.07
N ASP A 231 -14.99 -15.37 -32.31
CA ASP A 231 -15.84 -16.55 -32.11
C ASP A 231 -16.94 -16.23 -31.10
N GLY A 232 -18.06 -15.69 -31.60
CA GLY A 232 -19.32 -15.56 -30.87
C GLY A 232 -19.82 -14.15 -30.58
N GLU A 233 -19.05 -13.11 -30.90
CA GLU A 233 -19.27 -11.75 -30.36
C GLU A 233 -19.51 -10.63 -31.40
N ALA A 234 -20.07 -10.92 -32.57
CA ALA A 234 -20.52 -9.85 -33.49
C ALA A 234 -21.44 -8.83 -32.80
N ARG A 235 -22.27 -9.27 -31.84
CA ARG A 235 -23.13 -8.41 -30.98
C ARG A 235 -22.37 -7.54 -29.97
N SER A 236 -21.21 -7.99 -29.48
CA SER A 236 -20.37 -7.25 -28.53
C SER A 236 -19.74 -6.03 -29.22
N LEU A 237 -19.31 -6.23 -30.47
CA LEU A 237 -18.78 -5.17 -31.32
C LEU A 237 -19.85 -4.12 -31.65
N GLU A 238 -21.13 -4.50 -31.78
CA GLU A 238 -22.23 -3.56 -32.02
C GLU A 238 -22.34 -2.48 -30.94
N THR A 239 -22.11 -2.79 -29.67
CA THR A 239 -22.35 -1.84 -28.58
C THR A 239 -21.08 -1.26 -27.97
N ARG A 240 -19.94 -1.95 -28.09
CA ARG A 240 -18.71 -1.63 -27.35
C ARG A 240 -17.61 -0.96 -28.17
N VAL A 241 -17.69 -0.98 -29.49
CA VAL A 241 -16.65 -0.34 -30.31
C VAL A 241 -16.73 1.19 -30.22
N ARG A 242 -15.57 1.86 -30.07
CA ARG A 242 -15.40 3.31 -30.00
C ARG A 242 -14.25 3.78 -30.88
N PRO A 243 -14.34 4.98 -31.50
CA PRO A 243 -13.23 5.58 -32.21
C PRO A 243 -12.35 6.39 -31.25
N VAL A 244 -11.04 6.33 -31.45
CA VAL A 244 -10.04 7.10 -30.72
C VAL A 244 -9.14 7.81 -31.71
N LEU A 245 -8.87 9.10 -31.48
CA LEU A 245 -7.89 9.85 -32.26
C LEU A 245 -6.48 9.60 -31.75
N ARG A 246 -5.54 9.45 -32.68
CA ARG A 246 -4.11 9.30 -32.40
C ARG A 246 -3.28 10.21 -33.30
N PRO A 247 -2.08 10.63 -32.86
CA PRO A 247 -1.19 11.43 -33.70
C PRO A 247 -0.68 10.60 -34.88
N ALA A 248 -0.22 11.27 -35.94
CA ALA A 248 0.38 10.64 -37.11
C ALA A 248 1.54 9.69 -36.72
N GLY A 249 1.55 8.49 -37.30
CA GLY A 249 2.58 7.48 -37.10
C GLY A 249 2.37 6.60 -35.87
N PHE A 250 1.21 6.70 -35.22
CA PHE A 250 0.86 5.84 -34.10
C PHE A 250 0.66 4.38 -34.53
N SER A 251 0.29 4.14 -35.79
CA SER A 251 0.23 2.81 -36.41
C SER A 251 1.52 1.99 -36.26
N ALA A 252 2.70 2.64 -36.21
CA ALA A 252 3.97 1.95 -35.94
C ALA A 252 4.07 1.39 -34.49
N GLN A 253 3.30 1.94 -33.56
CA GLN A 253 3.22 1.51 -32.16
C GLN A 253 2.08 0.50 -31.93
N ALA A 254 1.06 0.52 -32.79
CA ALA A 254 -0.12 -0.35 -32.74
C ALA A 254 -0.20 -1.23 -34.00
N VAL A 255 0.84 -2.05 -34.21
CA VAL A 255 0.96 -2.89 -35.42
C VAL A 255 -0.19 -3.89 -35.50
N GLY A 256 -0.89 -3.90 -36.64
CA GLY A 256 -2.03 -4.79 -36.90
C GLY A 256 -3.37 -4.29 -36.37
N ALA A 257 -3.39 -3.16 -35.65
CA ALA A 257 -4.63 -2.52 -35.23
C ALA A 257 -5.34 -1.86 -36.41
N LEU A 258 -6.66 -2.02 -36.46
CA LEU A 258 -7.53 -1.37 -37.40
C LEU A 258 -7.47 0.15 -37.19
N HIS A 259 -7.15 0.86 -38.26
CA HIS A 259 -7.11 2.31 -38.28
C HIS A 259 -7.40 2.86 -39.67
N ARG A 260 -7.69 4.16 -39.73
CA ARG A 260 -7.80 4.91 -40.99
C ARG A 260 -7.30 6.34 -40.84
N PRO A 261 -7.02 7.05 -41.95
CA PRO A 261 -6.78 8.48 -41.91
C PRO A 261 -7.96 9.24 -41.28
N GLY A 262 -7.64 10.17 -40.40
CA GLY A 262 -8.55 11.11 -39.75
C GLY A 262 -8.30 12.56 -40.17
N PRO A 263 -9.07 13.51 -39.62
CA PRO A 263 -8.90 14.93 -39.92
C PRO A 263 -7.60 15.47 -39.31
N ALA A 264 -7.15 16.64 -39.78
CA ALA A 264 -5.98 17.35 -39.23
C ALA A 264 -4.67 16.53 -39.19
N GLY A 265 -4.52 15.52 -40.06
CA GLY A 265 -3.37 14.61 -40.08
C GLY A 265 -3.34 13.62 -38.91
N LEU A 266 -4.46 13.44 -38.22
CA LEU A 266 -4.64 12.43 -37.17
C LEU A 266 -5.00 11.07 -37.77
N GLU A 267 -4.87 10.03 -36.98
CA GLU A 267 -5.31 8.67 -37.31
C GLU A 267 -6.52 8.31 -36.41
N VAL A 268 -7.53 7.67 -37.00
CA VAL A 268 -8.68 7.11 -36.25
C VAL A 268 -8.41 5.64 -36.01
N PHE A 269 -8.32 5.24 -34.75
CA PHE A 269 -8.24 3.85 -34.32
C PHE A 269 -9.58 3.41 -33.71
N TYR A 270 -9.83 2.10 -33.73
CA TYR A 270 -11.03 1.52 -33.13
C TYR A 270 -10.65 0.67 -31.94
N VAL A 271 -11.36 0.89 -30.84
CA VAL A 271 -11.14 0.15 -29.60
C VAL A 271 -12.43 -0.50 -29.13
N LEU A 272 -12.32 -1.68 -28.53
CA LEU A 272 -13.40 -2.33 -27.81
C LEU A 272 -13.31 -1.91 -26.34
N GLU A 273 -14.37 -1.30 -25.82
CA GLU A 273 -14.50 -0.98 -24.40
C GLU A 273 -14.58 -2.26 -23.56
N ASP A 274 -13.63 -2.47 -22.65
CA ASP A 274 -13.68 -3.52 -21.64
C ASP A 274 -13.56 -2.91 -20.23
N PRO A 275 -14.24 -3.47 -19.20
CA PRO A 275 -14.17 -2.96 -17.84
C PRO A 275 -12.75 -2.80 -17.27
N GLU A 276 -11.79 -3.59 -17.76
CA GLU A 276 -10.43 -3.59 -17.22
C GLU A 276 -9.38 -3.02 -18.19
N PHE A 277 -9.65 -2.97 -19.51
CA PHE A 277 -8.65 -2.60 -20.52
C PHE A 277 -9.23 -1.91 -21.77
N VAL A 278 -8.38 -1.19 -22.51
CA VAL A 278 -8.69 -0.64 -23.84
C VAL A 278 -8.01 -1.51 -24.90
N HIS A 279 -8.80 -2.27 -25.67
CA HIS A 279 -8.29 -3.17 -26.70
C HIS A 279 -8.43 -2.54 -28.07
N TYR A 280 -7.32 -2.35 -28.79
CA TYR A 280 -7.37 -1.98 -30.20
C TYR A 280 -7.88 -3.15 -31.03
N LEU A 281 -8.89 -2.90 -31.86
CA LEU A 281 -9.49 -3.91 -32.72
C LEU A 281 -8.48 -4.34 -33.80
N PRO A 282 -8.10 -5.62 -33.92
CA PRO A 282 -7.20 -6.07 -34.97
C PRO A 282 -7.86 -6.00 -36.35
N GLU A 283 -7.15 -5.54 -37.38
CA GLU A 283 -7.69 -5.53 -38.75
C GLU A 283 -7.92 -6.96 -39.27
N ALA A 284 -6.99 -7.86 -38.95
CA ALA A 284 -7.04 -9.27 -39.36
C ALA A 284 -8.26 -10.03 -38.81
N SER A 285 -8.89 -9.53 -37.73
CA SER A 285 -10.05 -10.16 -37.15
C SER A 285 -11.30 -9.92 -37.99
N LEU A 286 -11.42 -8.78 -38.69
CA LEU A 286 -12.65 -8.38 -39.38
C LEU A 286 -13.20 -9.40 -40.40
N ALA A 287 -12.34 -9.90 -41.29
CA ALA A 287 -12.76 -10.79 -42.37
C ALA A 287 -13.35 -12.12 -41.87
N PRO A 288 -12.73 -12.82 -40.89
CA PRO A 288 -13.35 -13.96 -40.21
C PRO A 288 -14.75 -13.72 -39.63
N ALA A 289 -15.05 -12.51 -39.15
CA ALA A 289 -16.40 -12.16 -38.66
C ALA A 289 -17.37 -11.68 -39.74
N GLY A 290 -16.95 -11.60 -41.00
CA GLY A 290 -17.77 -11.02 -42.07
C GLY A 290 -18.06 -9.52 -41.86
N LEU A 291 -17.17 -8.80 -41.18
CA LEU A 291 -17.29 -7.36 -40.94
C LEU A 291 -16.42 -6.58 -41.94
N SER A 292 -16.94 -5.44 -42.42
CA SER A 292 -16.14 -4.49 -43.22
C SER A 292 -15.60 -3.37 -42.34
N VAL A 293 -14.51 -2.73 -42.78
CA VAL A 293 -13.90 -1.59 -42.09
C VAL A 293 -14.91 -0.43 -41.97
N GLU A 294 -15.67 -0.18 -43.03
CA GLU A 294 -16.69 0.87 -43.09
C GLU A 294 -17.83 0.60 -42.11
N ALA A 295 -18.23 -0.66 -41.95
CA ALA A 295 -19.27 -1.05 -41.00
C ALA A 295 -18.83 -0.81 -39.56
N VAL A 296 -17.58 -1.13 -39.23
CA VAL A 296 -16.99 -0.87 -37.91
C VAL A 296 -16.86 0.63 -37.66
N ASP A 297 -16.37 1.39 -38.63
CA ASP A 297 -16.25 2.86 -38.52
C ASP A 297 -17.61 3.50 -38.24
N ALA A 298 -18.59 3.24 -39.12
CA ALA A 298 -19.93 3.76 -38.97
C ALA A 298 -20.58 3.33 -37.64
N ARG A 299 -20.20 2.17 -37.09
CA ARG A 299 -20.70 1.73 -35.78
C ARG A 299 -20.02 2.49 -34.64
N ALA A 300 -18.70 2.60 -34.66
CA ALA A 300 -17.92 3.28 -33.63
C ALA A 300 -18.39 4.73 -33.46
N TRP A 301 -18.53 5.47 -34.57
CA TRP A 301 -19.02 6.85 -34.53
C TRP A 301 -20.45 6.96 -34.04
N ARG A 302 -21.36 6.06 -34.45
CA ARG A 302 -22.74 6.03 -33.91
C ARG A 302 -22.77 5.79 -32.41
N ASN A 303 -21.92 4.91 -31.90
CA ASN A 303 -21.88 4.62 -30.47
C ASN A 303 -21.35 5.82 -29.66
N LEU A 304 -20.34 6.52 -30.19
CA LEU A 304 -19.81 7.73 -29.54
C LEU A 304 -20.78 8.92 -29.65
N GLU A 305 -21.49 9.07 -30.76
CA GLU A 305 -22.55 10.08 -30.97
C GLU A 305 -23.66 9.95 -29.92
N ALA A 306 -24.00 8.73 -29.51
CA ALA A 306 -25.01 8.46 -28.49
C ALA A 306 -24.54 8.80 -27.05
N GLN A 307 -23.26 9.12 -26.85
CA GLN A 307 -22.65 9.35 -25.54
C GLN A 307 -21.90 10.70 -25.48
N PRO A 308 -22.60 11.83 -25.54
CA PRO A 308 -21.97 13.14 -25.40
C PRO A 308 -21.43 13.37 -23.98
N ALA A 309 -20.34 14.14 -23.89
CA ALA A 309 -19.71 14.53 -22.64
C ALA A 309 -20.27 15.87 -22.12
N PRO A 310 -20.20 16.10 -20.79
CA PRO A 310 -20.47 17.41 -20.23
C PRO A 310 -19.44 18.43 -20.74
N VAL A 311 -19.93 19.63 -21.07
CA VAL A 311 -19.09 20.80 -21.38
C VAL A 311 -19.04 21.65 -20.12
N ARG A 312 -17.86 21.78 -19.52
CA ARG A 312 -17.69 22.50 -18.24
C ARG A 312 -16.80 23.72 -18.42
N PRO A 313 -17.14 24.89 -17.88
CA PRO A 313 -16.23 26.03 -17.87
C PRO A 313 -15.01 25.70 -17.00
N VAL A 314 -13.83 26.08 -17.48
CA VAL A 314 -12.54 25.82 -16.81
C VAL A 314 -11.65 27.04 -16.85
N VAL A 315 -10.73 27.17 -15.90
CA VAL A 315 -9.67 28.16 -15.89
C VAL A 315 -8.32 27.45 -15.85
N LEU A 316 -7.29 28.09 -16.41
CA LEU A 316 -5.91 27.63 -16.27
C LEU A 316 -5.27 28.33 -15.08
N ASP A 317 -4.91 27.54 -14.07
CA ASP A 317 -4.19 28.01 -12.88
C ASP A 317 -2.82 27.34 -12.85
N GLU A 318 -1.75 28.13 -13.02
CA GLU A 318 -0.36 27.65 -13.14
C GLU A 318 -0.17 26.46 -14.11
N GLY A 319 -0.93 26.44 -15.22
CA GLY A 319 -0.89 25.38 -16.24
C GLY A 319 -1.69 24.12 -15.89
N GLN A 320 -2.38 24.10 -14.75
CA GLN A 320 -3.39 23.10 -14.39
C GLN A 320 -4.77 23.55 -14.84
N VAL A 321 -5.62 22.59 -15.21
CA VAL A 321 -7.01 22.85 -15.61
C VAL A 321 -7.89 22.67 -14.39
N VAL A 322 -8.57 23.73 -13.97
CA VAL A 322 -9.47 23.73 -12.81
C VAL A 322 -10.88 24.12 -13.25
N LEU A 323 -11.91 23.54 -12.63
CA LEU A 323 -13.31 23.94 -12.89
C LEU A 323 -13.51 25.42 -12.49
N ALA A 324 -14.16 26.18 -13.37
CA ALA A 324 -14.47 27.58 -13.10
C ALA A 324 -15.89 27.73 -12.55
N GLU A 325 -16.03 28.53 -11.49
CA GLU A 325 -17.35 28.90 -10.94
C GLU A 325 -18.02 30.04 -11.74
N THR A 326 -17.23 30.78 -12.53
CA THR A 326 -17.68 31.89 -13.38
C THR A 326 -17.26 31.70 -14.83
N LEU A 327 -17.77 32.56 -15.73
CA LEU A 327 -17.41 32.52 -17.15
C LEU A 327 -15.93 32.82 -17.35
N SER A 328 -15.18 31.85 -17.88
CA SER A 328 -13.72 31.91 -18.05
C SER A 328 -13.25 32.06 -19.50
N GLY A 329 -14.14 31.88 -20.49
CA GLY A 329 -13.77 31.84 -21.92
C GLY A 329 -13.14 30.51 -22.38
N LEU A 330 -12.95 29.58 -21.45
CA LEU A 330 -12.38 28.25 -21.66
C LEU A 330 -13.36 27.17 -21.17
N TRP A 331 -13.48 26.10 -21.93
CA TRP A 331 -14.33 24.96 -21.58
C TRP A 331 -13.58 23.65 -21.78
N ALA A 332 -13.97 22.64 -21.00
CA ALA A 332 -13.53 21.27 -21.15
C ALA A 332 -14.70 20.39 -21.59
N VAL A 333 -14.49 19.60 -22.64
CA VAL A 333 -15.29 18.42 -22.95
C VAL A 333 -14.70 17.28 -22.12
N ALA A 334 -15.39 16.92 -21.04
CA ALA A 334 -14.83 16.09 -19.97
C ALA A 334 -15.69 14.85 -19.69
N GLY A 335 -15.65 13.89 -20.61
CA GLY A 335 -16.18 12.54 -20.41
C GLY A 335 -15.31 11.74 -19.44
N GLY A 336 -13.99 11.95 -19.47
CA GLY A 336 -13.05 11.28 -18.56
C GLY A 336 -12.77 9.82 -18.93
N ASP A 337 -13.28 9.37 -20.08
CA ASP A 337 -13.21 7.98 -20.56
C ASP A 337 -12.13 7.78 -21.64
N GLY A 338 -11.44 8.85 -22.04
CA GLY A 338 -10.38 8.81 -23.04
C GLY A 338 -10.84 9.02 -24.49
N TYR A 339 -12.14 9.24 -24.72
CA TYR A 339 -12.71 9.43 -26.05
C TYR A 339 -12.98 10.89 -26.41
N ASP A 340 -12.71 11.83 -25.49
CA ASP A 340 -13.09 13.24 -25.62
C ASP A 340 -12.51 13.91 -26.87
N ALA A 341 -11.30 13.53 -27.28
CA ALA A 341 -10.69 14.01 -28.52
C ALA A 341 -11.45 13.59 -29.78
N ALA A 342 -11.97 12.35 -29.83
CA ALA A 342 -12.84 11.94 -30.94
C ALA A 342 -14.24 12.54 -30.77
N ARG A 343 -14.70 12.70 -29.53
CA ARG A 343 -16.04 13.17 -29.19
C ARG A 343 -16.31 14.58 -29.68
N VAL A 344 -15.31 15.47 -29.70
CA VAL A 344 -15.48 16.82 -30.27
C VAL A 344 -15.90 16.82 -31.75
N LEU A 345 -15.73 15.71 -32.47
CA LEU A 345 -16.12 15.56 -33.87
C LEU A 345 -17.57 15.10 -34.06
N THR A 346 -18.25 14.64 -33.00
CA THR A 346 -19.65 14.18 -33.10
C THR A 346 -20.61 15.36 -33.21
N ALA A 347 -21.72 15.18 -33.94
CA ALA A 347 -22.65 16.27 -34.21
C ALA A 347 -23.35 16.73 -32.92
N GLU A 348 -23.72 15.79 -32.06
CA GLU A 348 -24.31 16.07 -30.74
C GLU A 348 -23.32 16.81 -29.82
N GLN A 349 -22.04 16.44 -29.80
CA GLN A 349 -21.06 17.17 -29.00
C GLN A 349 -20.85 18.59 -29.53
N GLN A 350 -20.81 18.78 -30.85
CA GLN A 350 -20.71 20.11 -31.45
C GLN A 350 -21.94 20.97 -31.14
N ARG A 351 -23.16 20.41 -31.18
CA ARG A 351 -24.38 21.10 -30.71
C ARG A 351 -24.24 21.57 -29.27
N ARG A 352 -23.74 20.71 -28.38
CA ARG A 352 -23.52 21.05 -26.97
C ARG A 352 -22.46 22.12 -26.79
N LEU A 353 -21.37 22.05 -27.55
CA LEU A 353 -20.35 23.10 -27.56
C LEU A 353 -20.96 24.44 -27.93
N VAL A 354 -21.73 24.52 -29.04
CA VAL A 354 -22.40 25.75 -29.46
C VAL A 354 -23.33 26.33 -28.39
N LEU A 355 -24.02 25.50 -27.60
CA LEU A 355 -24.85 25.98 -26.48
C LEU A 355 -24.05 26.71 -25.38
N HIS A 356 -22.78 26.35 -25.17
CA HIS A 356 -21.91 26.95 -24.14
C HIS A 356 -21.01 28.03 -24.72
N THR A 357 -20.48 27.81 -25.91
CA THR A 357 -19.48 28.64 -26.57
C THR A 357 -20.08 29.58 -27.59
N GLY A 358 -21.38 29.53 -27.88
CA GLY A 358 -21.96 30.25 -29.02
C GLY A 358 -21.48 29.71 -30.38
N THR A 359 -21.90 30.37 -31.46
CA THR A 359 -21.55 30.01 -32.83
C THR A 359 -20.19 30.58 -33.25
N GLY A 360 -19.48 29.85 -34.11
CA GLY A 360 -18.19 30.27 -34.66
C GLY A 360 -17.10 29.20 -34.50
N PRO A 361 -15.92 29.43 -35.08
CA PRO A 361 -14.81 28.49 -34.98
C PRO A 361 -14.26 28.45 -33.55
N LEU A 362 -13.89 27.23 -33.13
CA LEU A 362 -13.31 26.95 -31.83
C LEU A 362 -11.84 26.55 -31.98
N ARG A 363 -11.01 26.99 -31.04
CA ARG A 363 -9.65 26.50 -30.88
C ARG A 363 -9.66 25.36 -29.86
N ILE A 364 -9.05 24.23 -30.22
CA ILE A 364 -9.06 22.99 -29.45
C ILE A 364 -7.63 22.58 -29.10
N HIS A 365 -7.43 22.14 -27.86
CA HIS A 365 -6.22 21.51 -27.38
C HIS A 365 -6.52 20.07 -26.91
N LEU A 366 -5.85 19.09 -27.52
CA LEU A 366 -6.07 17.65 -27.33
C LEU A 366 -4.95 16.97 -26.54
N GLY A 367 -4.14 17.76 -25.82
CA GLY A 367 -2.94 17.26 -25.15
C GLY A 367 -3.16 16.48 -23.86
N ARG A 368 -4.41 16.19 -23.48
CA ARG A 368 -4.77 15.35 -22.34
C ARG A 368 -5.71 14.25 -22.81
N ARG A 369 -5.64 13.08 -22.18
CA ARG A 369 -6.49 11.94 -22.53
C ARG A 369 -7.90 12.12 -21.97
N GLU A 370 -8.00 12.71 -20.78
CA GLU A 370 -9.19 12.75 -19.94
C GLU A 370 -10.20 13.84 -20.32
N PHE A 371 -9.79 14.79 -21.17
CA PHE A 371 -10.66 15.86 -21.65
C PHE A 371 -10.04 16.58 -22.86
N ALA A 372 -10.90 17.22 -23.66
CA ALA A 372 -10.50 18.18 -24.68
C ALA A 372 -10.79 19.61 -24.21
N LEU A 373 -9.82 20.51 -24.33
CA LEU A 373 -10.00 21.92 -24.01
C LEU A 373 -10.41 22.70 -25.25
N VAL A 374 -11.34 23.64 -25.08
CA VAL A 374 -11.85 24.47 -26.17
C VAL A 374 -12.00 25.92 -25.73
N CYS A 375 -11.74 26.86 -26.64
CA CYS A 375 -12.13 28.26 -26.50
C CYS A 375 -12.63 28.81 -27.85
N ARG A 376 -13.28 29.98 -27.82
CA ARG A 376 -13.62 30.68 -29.07
C ARG A 376 -12.33 31.16 -29.73
N GLU A 377 -12.25 31.05 -31.05
CA GLU A 377 -11.10 31.59 -31.78
C GLU A 377 -11.06 33.13 -31.74
N SER A 378 -12.21 33.78 -31.55
CA SER A 378 -12.29 35.24 -31.34
C SER A 378 -11.82 35.70 -29.96
N ASP A 379 -11.61 34.79 -29.01
CA ASP A 379 -11.14 35.08 -27.66
C ASP A 379 -9.61 34.95 -27.59
N ALA A 380 -8.92 36.04 -27.91
CA ALA A 380 -7.45 36.08 -27.98
C ALA A 380 -6.76 35.69 -26.65
N PRO A 381 -7.19 36.20 -25.47
CA PRO A 381 -6.62 35.77 -24.18
C PRO A 381 -6.72 34.26 -23.94
N SER A 382 -7.89 33.66 -24.19
CA SER A 382 -8.08 32.21 -24.00
C SER A 382 -7.25 31.40 -25.01
N CYS A 383 -7.16 31.87 -26.25
CA CYS A 383 -6.31 31.29 -27.29
C CYS A 383 -4.82 31.28 -26.92
N GLU A 384 -4.31 32.39 -26.37
CA GLU A 384 -2.94 32.50 -25.89
C GLU A 384 -2.70 31.59 -24.68
N SER A 385 -3.69 31.45 -23.81
CA SER A 385 -3.62 30.58 -22.64
C SER A 385 -3.54 29.10 -23.06
N LEU A 386 -4.32 28.68 -24.06
CA LEU A 386 -4.25 27.31 -24.63
C LEU A 386 -2.91 27.01 -25.31
N SER A 387 -2.29 27.97 -25.99
CA SER A 387 -1.04 27.73 -26.72
C SER A 387 0.17 27.51 -25.81
N ARG A 388 0.09 27.95 -24.56
CA ARG A 388 1.13 27.75 -23.55
C ARG A 388 1.05 26.39 -22.85
N LEU A 389 -0.01 25.61 -23.07
CA LEU A 389 -0.17 24.31 -22.44
C LEU A 389 0.75 23.26 -23.05
N GLY A 390 1.35 22.46 -22.18
CA GLY A 390 2.09 21.26 -22.57
C GLY A 390 1.16 20.10 -22.96
N THR A 391 1.72 19.14 -23.68
CA THR A 391 1.05 17.88 -24.03
C THR A 391 1.51 16.77 -23.08
N ALA A 392 0.57 15.99 -22.53
CA ALA A 392 0.87 14.78 -21.78
C ALA A 392 1.46 13.67 -22.69
N PRO A 393 2.21 12.69 -22.15
CA PRO A 393 2.83 11.63 -22.96
C PRO A 393 1.86 10.81 -23.82
N ASP A 394 0.60 10.71 -23.41
CA ASP A 394 -0.48 9.99 -24.08
C ASP A 394 -1.51 10.90 -24.77
N GLY A 395 -1.28 12.22 -24.74
CA GLY A 395 -2.09 13.24 -25.41
C GLY A 395 -1.66 13.51 -26.86
N ILE A 396 -2.48 14.27 -27.59
CA ILE A 396 -2.20 14.67 -28.97
C ILE A 396 -1.61 16.08 -28.97
N ALA A 397 -0.37 16.20 -29.44
CA ALA A 397 0.34 17.47 -29.46
C ALA A 397 -0.15 18.42 -30.56
N GLY A 398 -0.31 19.69 -30.19
CA GLY A 398 -0.66 20.79 -31.09
C GLY A 398 -2.01 21.43 -30.78
N LEU A 399 -2.29 22.49 -31.53
CA LEU A 399 -3.58 23.18 -31.49
C LEU A 399 -4.37 22.86 -32.76
N PHE A 400 -5.68 22.85 -32.62
CA PHE A 400 -6.59 22.52 -33.69
C PHE A 400 -7.68 23.58 -33.80
N ARG A 401 -8.21 23.78 -35.00
CA ARG A 401 -9.41 24.58 -35.25
C ARG A 401 -10.54 23.63 -35.56
N LEU A 402 -11.67 23.77 -34.85
CA LEU A 402 -12.93 23.12 -35.17
C LEU A 402 -13.89 24.15 -35.75
N SER A 403 -14.34 23.92 -36.98
CA SER A 403 -15.31 24.76 -37.68
C SER A 403 -16.37 23.88 -38.36
N GLY A 404 -17.33 24.51 -39.05
CA GLY A 404 -18.30 23.77 -39.87
C GLY A 404 -17.68 22.94 -41.00
N GLU A 405 -16.43 23.23 -41.38
CA GLU A 405 -15.67 22.50 -42.40
C GLU A 405 -14.92 21.28 -41.83
N GLY A 406 -14.89 21.13 -40.49
CA GLY A 406 -14.26 20.03 -39.79
C GLY A 406 -13.13 20.48 -38.86
N LEU A 407 -12.21 19.54 -38.57
CA LEU A 407 -11.06 19.77 -37.70
C LEU A 407 -9.79 19.96 -38.53
N GLU A 408 -9.08 21.06 -38.27
CA GLU A 408 -7.83 21.43 -38.92
C GLU A 408 -6.73 21.59 -37.88
N ARG A 409 -5.47 21.33 -38.25
CA ARG A 409 -4.31 21.60 -37.39
C ARG A 409 -3.82 23.03 -37.63
N LEU A 410 -3.53 23.75 -36.54
CA LEU A 410 -3.04 25.14 -36.58
C LEU A 410 -1.52 25.24 -36.54
#